data_AF-A0A364Y2M7-F1
#
_entry.id   AF-A0A364Y2M7-F1
#
_cell.length_a   1.000
_cell.length_b   1.000
_cell.length_c   1.000
_cell.angle_alpha   90.00
_cell.angle_beta   90.00
_cell.angle_gamma   90.00
#
_symmetry.space_group_name_H-M   'P 1'
#
loop_
_entity.id
_entity.type
_entity.pdbx_description
1 polymer ?
#
loop_
_entity_poly.entity_id
_entity_poly.type
_entity_poly.pdbx_seq_one_letter_code
_entity_poly.pdbx_strand_id
1 'polypeptide(L)' 'MGTKQLRLSDAAQIKTRIGSFVGKPVNLVLSDNTAQTGLLEAVSESSIVLRNMRLKKMNFTLNQITEIYIDTNA' A
#
# COMPACT_ATOMS: atom_id res chain seq x y z
N MET A 1 -17.50 11.60 -12.15
CA MET A 1 -16.18 11.99 -11.60
C MET A 1 -15.35 10.72 -11.46
N GLY A 2 -14.25 10.57 -12.20
CA GLY A 2 -13.42 9.36 -12.13
C GLY A 2 -12.49 9.40 -10.93
N THR A 3 -12.50 8.35 -10.10
CA THR A 3 -11.51 8.11 -9.05
C THR A 3 -10.15 7.89 -9.72
N LYS A 4 -9.22 8.84 -9.57
CA LYS A 4 -7.86 8.67 -10.09
C LYS A 4 -7.13 7.68 -9.17
N GLN A 5 -7.05 6.44 -9.61
CA GLN A 5 -6.28 5.42 -8.91
C GLN A 5 -4.83 5.42 -9.42
N LEU A 6 -3.88 5.52 -8.51
CA LEU A 6 -2.46 5.33 -8.80
C LEU A 6 -2.12 3.86 -8.55
N ARG A 7 -1.63 3.16 -9.58
CA ARG A 7 -1.09 1.81 -9.46
C ARG A 7 0.44 1.89 -9.42
N LEU A 8 1.03 1.31 -8.38
CA LEU A 8 2.47 1.11 -8.25
C LEU A 8 2.73 -0.40 -8.35
N SER A 9 3.35 -0.84 -9.44
CA SER A 9 3.68 -2.26 -9.68
C SER A 9 5.19 -2.51 -9.80
N ASP A 10 5.99 -1.44 -9.89
CA ASP A 10 7.45 -1.53 -9.90
C ASP A 10 7.98 -1.35 -8.47
N ALA A 11 8.79 -2.30 -8.01
CA ALA A 11 9.40 -2.28 -6.68
C ALA A 11 10.21 -0.99 -6.42
N ALA A 12 10.88 -0.45 -7.44
CA ALA A 12 11.61 0.82 -7.31
C ALA A 12 10.64 1.99 -7.09
N GLN A 13 9.55 2.06 -7.88
CA GLN A 13 8.52 3.09 -7.72
C GLN A 13 7.78 2.98 -6.38
N ILE A 14 7.48 1.76 -5.94
CA ILE A 14 6.85 1.51 -4.64
C ILE A 14 7.73 2.12 -3.56
N LYS A 15 9.03 1.79 -3.51
CA LYS A 15 9.96 2.33 -2.50
C LYS A 15 10.01 3.86 -2.49
N THR A 16 10.11 4.48 -3.66
CA THR A 16 10.28 5.94 -3.74
C THR A 16 8.99 6.71 -3.47
N ARG A 17 7.84 6.21 -3.94
CA ARG A 17 6.58 6.97 -3.92
C ARG A 17 5.68 6.64 -2.75
N ILE A 18 5.74 5.43 -2.21
CA ILE A 18 4.75 5.01 -1.21
C ILE A 18 4.83 5.81 0.09
N GLY A 19 6.02 6.29 0.46
CA GLY A 19 6.21 7.17 1.61
C GLY A 19 5.36 8.44 1.55
N SER A 20 5.07 8.97 0.36
CA SER A 20 4.23 10.16 0.17
C SER A 20 2.74 9.92 0.43
N PHE A 21 2.33 8.65 0.57
CA PHE A 21 0.93 8.27 0.80
C PHE A 21 0.67 7.75 2.22
N VAL A 22 1.63 7.92 3.13
CA VAL A 22 1.41 7.63 4.56
C VAL A 22 0.22 8.45 5.07
N GLY A 23 -0.69 7.79 5.77
CA GLY A 23 -1.97 8.34 6.22
C GLY A 23 -3.12 8.19 5.23
N LYS A 24 -2.91 7.60 4.04
CA LYS A 24 -3.96 7.34 3.05
C LYS A 24 -4.44 5.89 3.07
N PRO A 25 -5.71 5.62 2.72
CA PRO A 25 -6.17 4.26 2.45
C PRO A 25 -5.52 3.72 1.17
N VAL A 26 -5.02 2.49 1.24
CA VAL A 26 -4.38 1.80 0.13
C VAL A 26 -4.86 0.35 0.05
N ASN A 27 -4.84 -0.20 -1.16
CA ASN A 27 -5.02 -1.62 -1.41
C ASN A 27 -3.69 -2.23 -1.85
N LEU A 28 -3.17 -3.17 -1.07
CA LEU A 28 -2.01 -3.97 -1.44
C LEU A 28 -2.47 -5.27 -2.08
N VAL A 29 -1.87 -5.63 -3.20
CA VAL A 29 -1.94 -6.97 -3.77
C VAL A 29 -0.66 -7.69 -3.39
N LEU A 30 -0.81 -8.85 -2.78
CA LEU A 30 0.29 -9.69 -2.35
C LEU A 30 0.62 -10.75 -3.41
N SER A 31 1.82 -11.32 -3.32
CA SER A 31 2.32 -12.33 -4.25
C SER A 31 1.51 -13.64 -4.24
N ASP A 32 0.70 -13.87 -3.20
CA ASP A 32 -0.25 -14.99 -3.10
C ASP A 32 -1.62 -14.68 -3.74
N ASN A 33 -1.72 -13.58 -4.51
CA ASN A 33 -2.96 -13.05 -5.10
C ASN A 33 -4.02 -12.60 -4.07
N THR A 34 -3.66 -12.46 -2.80
CA THR A 34 -4.57 -11.86 -1.82
C THR A 34 -4.48 -10.33 -1.87
N ALA A 35 -5.62 -9.66 -1.68
CA ALA A 35 -5.68 -8.22 -1.56
C ALA A 35 -5.91 -7.82 -0.11
N GLN A 36 -5.13 -6.87 0.39
CA GLN A 36 -5.23 -6.30 1.72
C GLN A 36 -5.53 -4.81 1.63
N THR A 37 -6.66 -4.40 2.20
CA THR A 37 -7.06 -2.99 2.27
C THR A 37 -6.80 -2.46 3.67
N GLY A 38 -6.19 -1.29 3.75
CA GLY A 38 -5.95 -0.64 5.03
C GLY A 38 -5.44 0.79 4.89
N LEU A 39 -5.31 1.45 6.03
CA LEU A 39 -4.65 2.74 6.15
C LEU A 39 -3.13 2.52 6.16
N LEU A 40 -2.40 3.18 5.28
CA LEU A 40 -0.94 3.17 5.30
C LEU A 40 -0.44 3.95 6.52
N GLU A 41 0.14 3.27 7.51
CA GLU A 41 0.61 3.91 8.74
C GLU A 41 2.07 4.31 8.68
N ALA A 42 2.91 3.44 8.15
CA ALA A 42 4.34 3.65 8.09
C ALA A 42 4.94 2.86 6.93
N VAL A 43 6.02 3.40 6.37
CA VAL A 43 6.82 2.77 5.33
C VAL A 43 8.27 2.74 5.82
N SER A 44 8.94 1.62 5.62
CA SER A 44 10.37 1.44 5.86
C SER A 44 11.04 0.94 4.57
N GLU A 45 12.36 0.86 4.57
CA GLU A 45 13.12 0.43 3.38
C GLU A 45 12.81 -1.00 2.90
N SER A 46 12.29 -1.85 3.80
CA SER A 46 12.02 -3.27 3.56
C SER A 46 10.58 -3.68 3.85
N SER A 47 9.77 -2.84 4.50
CA SER A 47 8.44 -3.19 4.96
C SER A 47 7.45 -2.03 4.95
N ILE A 48 6.17 -2.38 4.99
CA ILE A 48 5.05 -1.47 5.04
C ILE A 48 4.12 -1.88 6.19
N VAL A 49 3.70 -0.91 6.99
CA VAL A 49 2.71 -1.10 8.05
C VAL A 49 1.36 -0.59 7.56
N LEU A 50 0.39 -1.49 7.48
CA LEU A 50 -1.02 -1.17 7.27
C LEU A 50 -1.81 -1.32 8.56
N ARG A 51 -2.74 -0.41 8.78
CA ARG A 51 -3.81 -0.58 9.77
C ARG A 51 -5.08 -1.02 9.05
N ASN A 52 -5.56 -2.23 9.34
CA ASN A 52 -6.77 -2.76 8.72
C ASN A 52 -8.05 -2.16 9.34
N MET A 53 -9.22 -2.51 8.79
CA MET A 53 -10.53 -2.03 9.28
C MET A 53 -10.87 -2.47 10.71
N ARG A 54 -10.19 -3.51 11.23
CA ARG A 54 -10.31 -3.95 12.64
C ARG A 54 -9.30 -3.24 13.56
N LEU A 55 -8.69 -2.15 13.09
CA LEU A 55 -7.66 -1.37 13.78
C LEU A 55 -6.40 -2.18 14.15
N LYS A 56 -6.20 -3.35 13.52
CA LYS A 56 -4.99 -4.15 13.72
C LYS A 56 -3.90 -3.67 12.77
N LYS A 57 -2.69 -3.54 13.32
CA LYS A 57 -1.48 -3.28 12.56
C LYS A 57 -1.00 -4.57 11.90
N MET A 58 -0.80 -4.52 10.60
CA MET A 58 -0.31 -5.60 9.77
C MET A 58 0.99 -5.13 9.12
N ASN A 59 2.04 -5.93 9.25
CA ASN A 59 3.35 -5.63 8.68
C ASN A 59 3.57 -6.53 7.46
N PHE A 60 3.84 -5.93 6.31
CA PHE A 60 4.10 -6.64 5.06
C PHE A 60 5.50 -6.30 4.57
N THR A 61 6.24 -7.31 4.11
CA THR A 61 7.53 -7.03 3.47
C THR A 61 7.30 -6.58 2.03
N LEU A 62 8.16 -5.69 1.52
CA LEU A 62 8.03 -5.19 0.15
C LEU A 62 8.13 -6.31 -0.90
N ASN A 63 8.87 -7.38 -0.61
CA ASN A 63 9.00 -8.54 -1.49
C ASN A 63 7.71 -9.37 -1.61
N GLN A 64 6.81 -9.25 -0.64
CA GLN A 64 5.51 -9.93 -0.67
C GLN A 64 4.47 -9.11 -1.44
N ILE A 65 4.77 -7.87 -1.81
CA ILE A 65 3.82 -6.96 -2.44
C ILE A 65 4.10 -6.94 -3.94
N THR A 66 3.10 -7.34 -4.72
CA THR A 66 3.14 -7.30 -6.17
C THR A 66 2.66 -5.95 -6.69
N GLU A 67 1.57 -5.42 -6.14
CA GLU A 67 0.97 -4.18 -6.61
C GLU A 67 0.34 -3.37 -5.48
N ILE A 68 0.29 -2.05 -5.66
CA ILE A 68 -0.30 -1.13 -4.70
C ILE A 68 -1.21 -0.17 -5.43
N TYR A 69 -2.46 -0.10 -5.00
CA TYR A 69 -3.46 0.82 -5.52
C TYR A 69 -3.76 1.88 -4.47
N ILE A 70 -3.70 3.13 -4.89
CA ILE A 70 -3.90 4.30 -4.02
C ILE A 70 -4.93 5.20 -4.67
N ASP A 71 -5.97 5.58 -3.93
CA ASP A 71 -6.89 6.61 -4.41
C ASP A 71 -6.26 7.99 -4.20
N THR A 72 -6.00 8.70 -5.30
CA THR A 72 -5.36 10.03 -5.25
C THR A 72 -6.35 11.16 -5.00
N ASN A 73 -7.66 10.87 -5.00
CA ASN A 73 -8.71 11.86 -4.71
C ASN A 73 -9.11 11.93 -3.23
N ALA A 74 -8.58 11.06 -2.37
CA ALA A 74 -8.85 11.02 -0.93
C ALA A 74 -7.99 12.01 -0.13
#